data_AF-A0A449HDX3-F1
#
_entry.id   AF-A0A449HDX3-F1
#
_cell.length_a   1.000
_cell.length_b   1.000
_cell.length_c   1.000
_cell.angle_alpha   90.00
_cell.angle_beta   90.00
_cell.angle_gamma   90.00
#
_symmetry.space_group_name_H-M   'P 1'
#
loop_
_entity.id
_entity.type
_entity.pdbx_description
1 polymer ?
#
loop_
_entity_poly.entity_id
_entity_poly.type
_entity_poly.pdbx_seq_one_letter_code
_entity_poly.pdbx_strand_id
1 'polypeptide(L)'
;MTTTTITTTEVRGLVLDVFRAADGPDFTLGGVSARHDRLSLVGFVDTTHPSAGRSVIQPADWRVRPVREDAPPVVAVIGRIGARYAYLEPVDIEDGRVRYRAGRWSCFGGNFAGSNGGRFGGVLADLLGYPEPHVLPVHDRYERR
;
A
#
# COMPACT_ATOMS: atom_id res chain seq x y z
N MET A 1 23.04 -35.82 -0.46
CA MET A 1 22.46 -34.66 -1.18
C MET A 1 21.60 -33.90 -0.20
N THR A 2 22.02 -32.72 0.22
CA THR A 2 21.30 -31.88 1.18
C THR A 2 20.33 -31.00 0.41
N THR A 3 19.03 -31.24 0.54
CA THR A 3 17.99 -30.45 -0.10
C THR A 3 17.81 -29.15 0.69
N THR A 4 18.38 -28.05 0.19
CA THR A 4 18.14 -26.71 0.74
C THR A 4 16.67 -26.36 0.51
N THR A 5 15.86 -26.40 1.57
CA THR A 5 14.47 -25.96 1.53
C THR A 5 14.46 -24.44 1.50
N ILE A 6 14.09 -23.85 0.36
CA ILE A 6 13.85 -22.41 0.27
C ILE A 6 12.52 -22.15 0.98
N THR A 7 12.57 -21.73 2.23
CA THR A 7 11.38 -21.22 2.93
C THR A 7 11.00 -19.88 2.32
N THR A 8 10.03 -19.88 1.41
CA THR A 8 9.40 -18.67 0.90
C THR A 8 8.58 -18.06 2.04
N THR A 9 9.06 -16.96 2.63
CA THR A 9 8.33 -16.25 3.68
C THR A 9 7.01 -15.72 3.12
N GLU A 10 5.89 -16.14 3.70
CA GLU A 10 4.56 -15.64 3.36
C GLU A 10 4.47 -14.12 3.64
N VAL A 11 4.09 -13.33 2.63
CA VAL A 11 3.89 -11.88 2.81
C VAL A 11 2.63 -11.66 3.63
N ARG A 12 2.75 -10.82 4.66
CA ARG A 12 1.65 -10.43 5.54
C ARG A 12 1.40 -8.93 5.51
N GLY A 13 0.14 -8.56 5.70
CA GLY A 13 -0.33 -7.18 5.68
C GLY A 13 -1.42 -6.89 6.70
N LEU A 14 -1.71 -5.61 6.85
CA LEU A 14 -2.86 -5.07 7.57
C LEU A 14 -4.02 -4.89 6.61
N VAL A 15 -5.19 -5.40 6.94
CA VAL A 15 -6.38 -5.25 6.09
C VAL A 15 -6.92 -3.83 6.21
N LEU A 16 -7.13 -3.20 5.05
CA LEU A 16 -7.79 -1.91 4.91
C LEU A 16 -9.15 -2.11 4.24
N ASP A 17 -10.14 -1.34 4.64
CA ASP A 17 -11.43 -1.25 3.95
C ASP A 17 -11.36 -0.11 2.90
N VAL A 18 -11.94 -0.35 1.72
CA VAL A 18 -11.99 0.61 0.62
C VAL A 18 -13.27 1.44 0.70
N PHE A 19 -13.12 2.76 0.63
CA PHE A 19 -14.21 3.73 0.61
C PHE A 19 -14.35 4.30 -0.81
N ARG A 20 -15.55 4.15 -1.39
CA ARG A 20 -15.90 4.63 -2.74
C ARG A 20 -17.09 5.56 -2.69
N ALA A 21 -17.22 6.42 -3.69
CA ALA A 21 -18.46 7.14 -3.92
C ALA A 21 -19.58 6.13 -4.26
N ALA A 22 -20.72 6.23 -3.58
CA ALA A 22 -21.83 5.30 -3.77
C ALA A 22 -22.40 5.33 -5.20
N ASP A 23 -22.56 6.53 -5.76
CA ASP A 23 -23.13 6.77 -7.10
C ASP A 23 -22.12 7.39 -8.08
N GLY A 24 -20.82 7.26 -7.79
CA GLY A 24 -19.75 7.83 -8.61
C GLY A 24 -19.31 6.88 -9.73
N PRO A 25 -18.92 7.39 -10.91
CA PRO A 25 -18.29 6.56 -11.93
C PRO A 25 -16.88 6.10 -11.49
N ASP A 26 -16.39 5.00 -12.06
CA ASP A 26 -15.04 4.50 -11.80
C ASP A 26 -13.98 5.35 -12.51
N PHE A 27 -13.26 6.19 -11.75
CA PHE A 27 -12.13 6.97 -12.24
C PHE A 27 -10.77 6.26 -12.09
N THR A 28 -10.72 5.05 -11.54
CA THR A 28 -9.50 4.25 -11.42
C THR A 28 -9.12 3.56 -12.72
N LEU A 29 -10.05 3.46 -13.69
CA LEU A 29 -9.93 2.68 -14.92
C LEU A 29 -9.76 1.16 -14.65
N GLY A 30 -10.54 0.62 -13.71
CA GLY A 30 -10.45 -0.79 -13.31
C GLY A 30 -9.27 -1.11 -12.38
N GLY A 31 -8.86 -0.14 -11.57
CA GLY A 31 -7.83 -0.28 -10.54
C GLY A 31 -8.19 -1.30 -9.46
N VAL A 32 -7.28 -1.56 -8.52
CA VAL A 32 -7.53 -2.53 -7.43
C VAL A 32 -8.64 -2.06 -6.50
N SER A 33 -8.71 -0.76 -6.23
CA SER A 33 -9.72 -0.17 -5.36
C SER A 33 -11.11 -0.19 -5.99
N ALA A 34 -11.25 -0.16 -7.31
CA ALA A 34 -12.56 -0.34 -7.96
C ALA A 34 -13.05 -1.80 -7.94
N ARG A 35 -12.14 -2.78 -7.83
CA ARG A 35 -12.46 -4.20 -7.95
C ARG A 35 -12.56 -4.94 -6.61
N HIS A 36 -11.94 -4.41 -5.55
CA HIS A 36 -11.84 -5.08 -4.26
C HIS A 36 -12.27 -4.16 -3.14
N ASP A 37 -13.12 -4.65 -2.24
CA ASP A 37 -13.60 -3.90 -1.05
C ASP A 37 -12.56 -3.80 0.05
N ARG A 38 -11.47 -4.58 -0.07
CA ARG A 38 -10.38 -4.63 0.88
C ARG A 38 -9.04 -4.58 0.17
N LEU A 39 -8.03 -4.11 0.87
CA LEU A 39 -6.63 -4.10 0.45
C LEU A 39 -5.74 -4.62 1.58
N SER A 40 -4.58 -5.17 1.25
CA SER A 40 -3.58 -5.58 2.24
C SER A 40 -2.42 -4.60 2.25
N LEU A 41 -2.30 -3.77 3.29
CA LEU A 41 -1.15 -2.90 3.50
C LEU A 41 0.05 -3.72 3.95
N VAL A 42 1.00 -3.95 3.05
CA VAL A 42 2.14 -4.85 3.29
C VAL A 42 3.43 -4.14 3.71
N GLY A 43 3.45 -2.81 3.67
CA GLY A 43 4.64 -2.00 3.97
C GLY A 43 4.52 -0.57 3.48
N PHE A 44 5.60 0.19 3.58
CA PHE A 44 5.71 1.54 3.04
C PHE A 44 7.00 1.74 2.26
N VAL A 45 7.00 2.75 1.39
CA VAL A 45 8.17 3.25 0.66
C VAL A 45 8.33 4.73 0.99
N ASP A 46 9.48 5.13 1.52
CA ASP A 46 9.81 6.56 1.73
C ASP A 46 10.59 7.09 0.51
N THR A 47 9.91 7.86 -0.33
CA THR A 47 10.51 8.49 -1.51
C THR A 47 11.27 9.78 -1.19
N THR A 48 11.18 10.26 0.05
CA THR A 48 11.87 11.47 0.51
C THR A 48 13.31 11.20 0.92
N HIS A 49 13.66 9.93 1.17
CA HIS A 49 15.00 9.55 1.60
C HIS A 49 15.85 9.02 0.42
N PRO A 50 16.89 9.74 -0.01
CA PRO A 50 17.66 9.40 -1.22
C PRO A 50 18.37 8.04 -1.13
N SER A 51 18.71 7.57 0.08
CA SER A 51 19.37 6.27 0.29
C SER A 51 18.42 5.12 0.65
N ALA A 52 17.12 5.35 0.86
CA ALA A 52 16.16 4.27 1.19
C ALA A 52 15.79 3.40 -0.02
N GLY A 53 16.36 3.71 -1.19
CA GLY A 53 16.41 2.82 -2.34
C GLY A 53 15.04 2.25 -2.74
N ARG A 54 13.98 3.06 -2.75
CA ARG A 54 12.58 2.66 -3.12
C ARG A 54 12.14 1.30 -2.56
N SER A 55 12.74 0.87 -1.46
CA SER A 55 12.59 -0.47 -0.91
C SER A 55 11.38 -0.48 0.00
N VAL A 56 10.62 -1.56 -0.06
CA VAL A 56 9.44 -1.71 0.80
C VAL A 56 9.91 -2.07 2.20
N ILE A 57 9.63 -1.19 3.16
CA ILE A 57 9.81 -1.44 4.59
C ILE A 57 8.53 -2.04 5.13
N GLN A 58 8.62 -3.12 5.90
CA GLN A 58 7.46 -3.84 6.44
C GLN A 58 7.42 -3.73 7.97
N PRO A 59 6.69 -2.74 8.53
CA PRO A 59 6.53 -2.59 9.98
C PRO A 59 6.02 -3.87 10.63
N ALA A 60 6.51 -4.19 11.83
CA ALA A 60 6.01 -5.34 12.58
C ALA A 60 4.49 -5.29 12.78
N ASP A 61 3.96 -4.10 13.05
CA ASP A 61 2.54 -3.90 13.29
C ASP A 61 1.64 -4.11 12.09
N TRP A 62 2.20 -4.08 10.87
CA TRP A 62 1.45 -4.35 9.65
C TRP A 62 1.51 -5.83 9.22
N ARG A 63 2.36 -6.67 9.83
CA ARG A 63 2.50 -8.09 9.46
C ARG A 63 1.46 -8.98 10.16
N VAL A 64 0.16 -8.67 10.01
CA VAL A 64 -0.92 -9.28 10.80
C VAL A 64 -1.53 -10.51 10.13
N ARG A 65 -1.95 -10.40 8.88
CA ARG A 65 -2.64 -11.47 8.13
C ARG A 65 -1.90 -11.80 6.84
N PRO A 66 -1.92 -13.06 6.36
CA PRO A 66 -1.49 -13.37 5.00
C PRO A 66 -2.22 -12.50 3.97
N VAL A 67 -1.51 -12.08 2.93
CA VAL A 67 -2.14 -11.44 1.76
C VAL A 67 -3.07 -12.44 1.07
N ARG A 68 -4.22 -11.97 0.60
CA ARG A 68 -5.26 -12.78 -0.04
C ARG A 68 -5.69 -12.17 -1.38
N GLU A 69 -6.26 -12.99 -2.24
CA GLU A 69 -6.77 -12.56 -3.54
C GLU A 69 -7.93 -11.55 -3.43
N ASP A 70 -8.78 -11.70 -2.40
CA ASP A 70 -9.87 -10.78 -2.09
C ASP A 70 -9.41 -9.44 -1.47
N ALA A 71 -8.13 -9.32 -1.13
CA ALA A 71 -7.52 -8.12 -0.55
C ALA A 71 -6.10 -7.91 -1.11
N PRO A 72 -5.98 -7.43 -2.37
CA PRO A 72 -4.68 -7.34 -3.05
C PRO A 72 -3.70 -6.42 -2.32
N PRO A 73 -2.39 -6.65 -2.49
CA PRO A 73 -1.35 -5.96 -1.72
C PRO A 73 -1.15 -4.52 -2.20
N VAL A 74 -0.99 -3.62 -1.23
CA VAL A 74 -0.64 -2.20 -1.43
C VAL A 74 0.45 -1.78 -0.45
N VAL A 75 1.18 -0.73 -0.80
CA VAL A 75 2.10 -0.05 0.12
C VAL A 75 1.67 1.40 0.33
N ALA A 76 2.01 1.95 1.50
CA ALA A 76 1.96 3.39 1.71
C ALA A 76 3.20 4.03 1.07
N VAL A 77 3.00 4.98 0.17
CA VAL A 77 4.09 5.76 -0.43
C VAL A 77 4.18 7.10 0.29
N ILE A 78 5.33 7.38 0.90
CA ILE A 78 5.59 8.61 1.62
C ILE A 78 6.31 9.58 0.69
N GLY A 79 5.67 10.71 0.40
CA GLY A 79 6.20 11.80 -0.40
C GLY A 79 6.38 13.08 0.41
N ARG A 80 6.92 14.13 -0.23
CA ARG A 80 6.99 15.48 0.35
C ARG A 80 6.73 16.56 -0.69
N ILE A 81 5.72 17.38 -0.45
CA ILE A 81 5.45 18.64 -1.16
C ILE A 81 5.10 19.66 -0.06
N GLY A 82 6.09 20.46 0.35
CA GLY A 82 6.00 21.25 1.58
C GLY A 82 6.07 20.36 2.82
N ALA A 83 4.92 19.78 3.19
CA ALA A 83 4.79 18.76 4.24
C ALA A 83 4.95 17.33 3.68
N ARG A 84 5.23 16.37 4.56
CA ARG A 84 5.13 14.95 4.20
C ARG A 84 3.67 14.61 3.89
N TYR A 85 3.45 13.63 3.03
CA TYR A 85 2.12 13.11 2.73
C TYR A 85 2.22 11.62 2.40
N ALA A 86 1.10 10.92 2.48
CA ALA A 86 1.01 9.51 2.12
C ALA A 86 -0.16 9.23 1.18
N TYR A 87 0.01 8.19 0.37
CA TYR A 87 -1.02 7.60 -0.46
C TYR A 87 -0.73 6.10 -0.62
N LEU A 88 -1.68 5.34 -1.14
CA LEU A 88 -1.54 3.89 -1.33
C LEU A 88 -1.26 3.59 -2.81
N GLU A 89 -0.33 2.67 -3.07
CA GLU A 89 -0.10 2.13 -4.41
C GLU A 89 -0.17 0.60 -4.42
N PRO A 90 -0.74 -0.02 -5.47
CA PRO A 90 -0.61 -1.44 -5.74
C PRO A 90 0.84 -1.89 -5.91
N VAL A 91 1.16 -3.07 -5.41
CA VAL A 91 2.46 -3.72 -5.56
C VAL A 91 2.29 -5.16 -6.03
N ASP A 92 3.36 -5.75 -6.55
CA ASP A 92 3.39 -7.17 -6.87
C ASP A 92 4.04 -7.97 -5.75
N ILE A 93 3.66 -9.25 -5.63
CA ILE A 93 4.38 -10.22 -4.81
C ILE A 93 4.97 -11.26 -5.75
N GLU A 94 6.29 -11.32 -5.81
CA GLU A 94 7.04 -12.28 -6.62
C GLU A 94 8.03 -13.02 -5.71
N ASP A 95 8.01 -14.35 -5.73
CA ASP A 95 8.88 -15.20 -4.90
C ASP A 95 8.85 -14.86 -3.40
N GLY A 96 7.67 -14.51 -2.88
CA GLY A 96 7.48 -14.10 -1.48
C GLY A 96 8.05 -12.72 -1.13
N ARG A 97 8.40 -11.91 -2.14
CA ARG A 97 8.95 -10.55 -1.96
C ARG A 97 8.01 -9.52 -2.54
N VAL A 98 7.83 -8.42 -1.82
CA VAL A 98 7.06 -7.27 -2.29
C VAL A 98 7.90 -6.48 -3.29
N ARG A 99 7.38 -6.27 -4.50
CA ARG A 99 8.01 -5.47 -5.55
C ARG A 99 7.23 -4.18 -5.78
N TYR A 100 7.86 -3.07 -5.45
CA TYR A 100 7.34 -1.73 -5.74
C TYR A 100 7.62 -1.34 -7.19
N ARG A 101 6.60 -0.89 -7.92
CA ARG A 101 6.69 -0.53 -9.35
C ARG A 101 7.26 0.86 -9.57
N ALA A 102 8.54 1.01 -9.25
CA ALA A 102 9.30 2.24 -9.49
C ALA A 102 9.16 2.76 -10.94
N GLY A 103 8.85 4.05 -11.10
CA GLY A 103 8.85 4.72 -12.41
C GLY A 103 7.54 4.63 -13.22
N ARG A 104 6.50 3.97 -12.70
CA ARG A 104 5.14 4.15 -13.21
C ARG A 104 4.49 5.37 -12.57
N TRP A 105 3.75 6.12 -13.37
CA TRP A 105 2.91 7.20 -12.88
C TRP A 105 1.58 6.59 -12.44
N SER A 106 1.40 6.48 -11.13
CA SER A 106 0.11 6.17 -10.53
C SER A 106 -0.63 7.48 -10.25
N CYS A 107 -1.95 7.46 -10.40
CA CYS A 107 -2.80 8.61 -10.15
C CYS A 107 -3.90 8.24 -9.17
N PHE A 108 -4.31 9.21 -8.35
CA PHE A 108 -5.49 9.08 -7.49
C PHE A 108 -6.74 8.87 -8.35
N GLY A 109 -7.44 7.76 -8.11
CA GLY A 109 -8.64 7.36 -8.85
C GLY A 109 -9.96 7.71 -8.14
N GLY A 110 -9.93 8.52 -7.08
CA GLY A 110 -11.14 8.94 -6.34
C GLY A 110 -11.50 8.07 -5.13
N ASN A 111 -10.85 6.91 -4.95
CA ASN A 111 -11.13 5.99 -3.84
C ASN A 111 -10.12 6.13 -2.70
N PHE A 112 -10.57 5.95 -1.48
CA PHE A 112 -9.73 5.94 -0.29
C PHE A 112 -9.68 4.54 0.32
N ALA A 113 -8.69 4.27 1.16
CA ALA A 113 -8.71 3.09 2.02
C ALA A 113 -8.12 3.40 3.39
N GLY A 114 -8.60 2.69 4.40
CA GLY A 114 -8.21 2.95 5.79
C GLY A 114 -8.54 1.81 6.72
N SER A 115 -8.17 1.99 7.99
CA SER A 115 -8.47 1.05 9.07
C SER A 115 -8.63 1.80 10.38
N ASN A 116 -9.58 1.36 11.20
CA ASN A 116 -9.85 1.97 12.52
C ASN A 116 -8.86 1.52 13.62
N GLY A 117 -7.83 0.74 13.28
CA GLY A 117 -6.85 0.24 14.23
C GLY A 117 -5.65 1.18 14.42
N GLY A 118 -5.19 1.36 15.68
CA GLY A 118 -3.99 2.16 15.99
C GLY A 118 -2.71 1.68 15.30
N ARG A 119 -2.66 0.41 14.85
CA ARG A 119 -1.58 -0.12 14.01
C ARG A 119 -1.43 0.63 12.69
N PHE A 120 -2.52 1.14 12.13
CA PHE A 120 -2.52 1.94 10.90
C PHE A 120 -2.13 3.39 11.21
N GLY A 121 -2.92 4.05 12.06
CA GLY A 121 -2.77 5.47 12.38
C GLY A 121 -1.45 5.81 13.05
N GLY A 122 -1.04 5.06 14.07
CA GLY A 122 0.17 5.34 14.86
C GLY A 122 1.45 5.27 14.03
N VAL A 123 1.62 4.20 13.24
CA VAL A 123 2.78 4.06 12.33
C VAL A 123 2.83 5.21 11.32
N LEU A 124 1.67 5.60 10.77
CA LEU A 124 1.63 6.69 9.80
C LEU A 124 1.89 8.06 10.45
N ALA A 125 1.37 8.33 11.65
CA ALA A 125 1.66 9.57 12.38
C ALA A 125 3.16 9.76 12.61
N ASP A 126 3.85 8.70 13.03
CA ASP A 126 5.31 8.73 13.24
C ASP A 126 6.07 9.02 11.92
N LEU A 127 5.65 8.37 10.82
CA LEU A 127 6.27 8.56 9.51
C LEU A 127 6.01 9.97 8.94
N LEU A 128 4.85 10.53 9.22
CA LEU A 128 4.37 11.76 8.60
C LEU A 128 4.67 13.02 9.42
N GLY A 129 4.86 12.89 10.74
CA GLY A 129 5.11 14.00 11.65
C GLY A 129 3.89 14.90 11.87
N TYR A 130 2.68 14.38 11.69
CA TYR A 130 1.41 15.05 11.96
C TYR A 130 0.36 14.04 12.46
N PRO A 131 -0.80 14.48 12.99
CA PRO A 131 -1.79 13.61 13.61
C PRO A 131 -2.20 12.40 12.75
N GLU A 132 -2.56 11.30 13.42
CA GLU A 132 -2.86 10.01 12.82
C GLU A 132 -3.85 10.10 11.64
N PRO A 133 -3.44 9.75 10.41
CA PRO A 133 -4.39 9.60 9.32
C PRO A 133 -5.18 8.30 9.50
N HIS A 134 -6.51 8.38 9.33
CA HIS A 134 -7.40 7.20 9.39
C HIS A 134 -7.71 6.62 8.01
N VAL A 135 -7.48 7.41 6.94
CA VAL A 135 -7.67 7.01 5.54
C VAL A 135 -6.56 7.61 4.69
N LEU A 136 -6.20 6.92 3.61
CA LEU A 136 -5.28 7.40 2.59
C LEU A 136 -5.92 7.31 1.19
N PRO A 137 -5.60 8.24 0.28
CA PRO A 137 -6.01 8.13 -1.12
C PRO A 137 -5.34 6.92 -1.78
N VAL A 138 -6.06 6.22 -2.65
CA VAL A 138 -5.52 5.09 -3.43
C VAL A 138 -5.14 5.56 -4.83
N HIS A 139 -3.87 5.40 -5.17
CA HIS A 139 -3.31 5.69 -6.47
C HIS A 139 -3.14 4.40 -7.27
N ASP A 140 -4.21 3.96 -7.91
CA ASP A 140 -4.27 2.74 -8.70
C ASP A 140 -4.75 2.96 -10.15
N ARG A 141 -4.94 4.23 -10.55
CA ARG A 141 -5.09 4.60 -11.96
C ARG A 141 -3.72 4.64 -12.62
N TYR A 142 -3.55 3.84 -13.66
CA TYR A 142 -2.38 3.88 -14.53
C TYR A 142 -2.78 4.32 -15.93
N GLU A 143 -2.21 5.42 -16.40
CA GLU A 143 -2.43 5.87 -17.78
C GLU A 143 -1.67 4.96 -18.74
N ARG A 144 -2.34 4.52 -19.81
CA ARG A 144 -1.67 3.79 -20.90
C ARG A 144 -0.88 4.81 -21.71
N ARG A 145 0.44 4.62 -21.80
CA ARG A 145 1.26 5.27 -22.82
C ARG A 145 1.08 4.59 -24.16
#